data_AF-A0AAV4ADT9-F1
#
_entry.id   AF-A0AAV4ADT9-F1
#
_cell.length_a   1.000
_cell.length_b   1.000
_cell.length_c   1.000
_cell.angle_alpha   90.00
_cell.angle_beta   90.00
_cell.angle_gamma   90.00
#
_symmetry.space_group_name_H-M   'P 1'
#
loop_
_entity.id
_entity.type
_entity.pdbx_description
1 polymer ?
#
loop_
_entity_poly.entity_id
_entity_poly.type
_entity_poly.pdbx_seq_one_letter_code
_entity_poly.pdbx_strand_id
1 'polypeptide(L)' 'MFIVWIKTNLNRWIELSDTKQTCEDPRDMFVGEQFVDAYLEDLVVNIRDKVLRDLVSVGKAVDLYLLARKRNPCDQPL' A
#
# COMPACT_ATOMS: atom_id res chain seq x y z
N MET A 1 17.79 -15.11 -15.90
CA MET A 1 17.26 -13.87 -16.52
C MET A 1 16.47 -13.11 -15.45
N PHE A 2 16.97 -11.96 -15.01
CA PHE A 2 16.47 -11.23 -13.83
C PHE A 2 14.96 -10.89 -13.91
N ILE A 3 14.47 -10.52 -15.10
CA ILE A 3 13.06 -10.21 -15.35
C ILE A 3 12.13 -11.40 -15.04
N VAL A 4 12.55 -12.64 -15.35
CA VAL A 4 11.75 -13.84 -15.04
C VAL A 4 11.65 -14.05 -13.53
N TRP A 5 12.73 -13.78 -12.80
CA TRP A 5 12.75 -13.89 -11.34
C TRP A 5 11.80 -12.87 -10.68
N ILE A 6 11.80 -11.61 -11.13
CA ILE A 6 10.86 -10.59 -10.64
C ILE A 6 9.42 -11.04 -10.87
N LYS A 7 9.10 -11.52 -12.09
CA LYS A 7 7.76 -12.01 -12.42
C LYS A 7 7.33 -13.15 -11.49
N THR A 8 8.20 -14.11 -11.22
CA THR A 8 7.89 -15.24 -10.33
C THR A 8 7.61 -14.77 -8.91
N ASN A 9 8.40 -13.83 -8.39
CA ASN A 9 8.18 -13.29 -7.03
C ASN A 9 6.90 -12.46 -6.93
N LEU A 10 6.58 -11.67 -7.96
CA LEU A 10 5.32 -10.92 -8.02
C LEU A 10 4.11 -11.87 -8.00
N ASN A 11 4.14 -12.93 -8.81
CA ASN A 11 3.07 -13.94 -8.82
C ASN A 11 2.94 -14.62 -7.46
N ARG A 12 4.07 -15.01 -6.85
CA ARG A 12 4.10 -15.61 -5.51
C ARG A 12 3.50 -14.68 -4.47
N TRP A 13 3.76 -13.39 -4.57
CA TRP A 13 3.22 -12.39 -3.66
C TRP A 13 1.70 -12.25 -3.80
N ILE A 14 1.18 -12.20 -5.02
CA ILE A 14 -0.27 -12.18 -5.31
C ILE A 14 -0.96 -13.45 -4.80
N GLU A 15 -0.32 -14.62 -4.92
CA GLU A 15 -0.85 -15.87 -4.38
C GLU A 15 -0.95 -15.85 -2.84
N LEU A 16 0.03 -15.25 -2.17
CA LEU A 16 0.12 -15.21 -0.71
C LEU A 16 -0.72 -14.10 -0.07
N SER A 17 -1.07 -13.07 -0.82
CA SER A 17 -1.84 -11.92 -0.32
C SER A 17 -3.34 -12.19 -0.18
N ASP A 18 -3.80 -13.38 -0.57
CA ASP A 18 -5.23 -13.76 -0.62
C ASP A 18 -6.07 -12.78 -1.47
N THR A 19 -5.40 -12.13 -2.43
CA THR A 19 -6.01 -11.15 -3.33
C THR A 19 -6.79 -11.91 -4.40
N LYS A 20 -8.06 -11.53 -4.60
CA LYS A 20 -8.86 -12.06 -5.72
C LYS A 20 -8.11 -11.75 -7.02
N GLN A 21 -8.00 -12.70 -7.95
CA GLN A 21 -7.27 -12.46 -9.21
C GLN A 21 -8.16 -11.76 -10.26
N THR A 22 -9.00 -10.81 -9.87
CA THR A 22 -9.61 -9.92 -10.85
C THR A 22 -8.60 -8.83 -11.21
N CYS A 23 -8.54 -8.37 -12.46
CA CYS A 23 -7.47 -7.48 -12.96
C CYS A 23 -7.22 -6.23 -12.09
N GLU A 24 -8.24 -5.79 -11.34
CA GLU A 24 -8.20 -4.62 -10.47
C GLU A 24 -7.47 -4.86 -9.14
N ASP A 25 -7.57 -6.06 -8.57
CA ASP A 25 -7.10 -6.30 -7.21
C ASP A 25 -5.55 -6.36 -7.09
N PRO A 26 -4.79 -6.97 -8.02
CA PRO A 26 -3.32 -6.90 -8.01
C PRO A 26 -2.79 -5.48 -8.23
N ARG A 27 -3.50 -4.66 -9.01
CA ARG A 27 -3.18 -3.25 -9.21
C ARG A 27 -3.34 -2.50 -7.89
N ASP A 28 -4.46 -2.71 -7.20
CA ASP A 28 -4.75 -2.02 -5.96
C ASP A 28 -3.79 -2.43 -4.84
N MET A 29 -3.39 -3.71 -4.80
CA MET A 29 -2.32 -4.21 -3.93
C MET A 29 -0.98 -3.51 -4.20
N PHE A 30 -0.58 -3.41 -5.47
CA PHE A 30 0.67 -2.76 -5.85
C PHE A 30 0.68 -1.28 -5.47
N VAL A 31 -0.41 -0.56 -5.73
CA VAL A 31 -0.58 0.85 -5.37
C VAL A 31 -0.51 1.03 -3.85
N GLY A 32 -1.17 0.16 -3.08
CA GLY A 32 -1.16 0.25 -1.62
C GLY A 32 0.25 0.09 -1.04
N GLU A 33 1.02 -0.85 -1.55
CA GLU A 33 2.39 -1.10 -1.07
C GLU A 33 3.35 0.02 -1.47
N GLN A 34 3.28 0.52 -2.70
CA GLN A 34 4.08 1.68 -3.10
C GLN A 34 3.70 2.94 -2.32
N PHE A 35 2.41 3.13 -2.03
CA PHE A 35 1.95 4.25 -1.23
C PHE A 35 2.48 4.19 0.20
N VAL A 36 2.47 3.00 0.81
CA VAL A 36 3.04 2.78 2.14
C VAL A 36 4.55 3.03 2.11
N ASP A 37 5.31 2.40 1.23
CA ASP A 37 6.77 2.58 1.17
C ASP A 37 7.21 4.02 0.88
N ALA A 38 6.40 4.82 0.15
CA ALA A 38 6.71 6.22 -0.15
C ALA A 38 6.36 7.20 0.98
N TYR A 39 5.50 6.82 1.95
CA TYR A 39 5.04 7.74 3.00
C TYR A 39 5.88 7.64 4.28
N LEU A 40 5.78 8.69 5.12
CA LEU A 40 6.43 8.81 6.43
C LEU A 40 6.48 7.48 7.22
N GLU A 41 7.67 7.07 7.66
CA GLU A 41 7.91 5.83 8.44
C GLU A 41 6.90 5.65 9.59
N ASP A 42 6.56 6.71 10.32
CA ASP A 42 5.57 6.68 11.41
C ASP A 42 4.15 6.27 10.96
N LEU A 43 3.74 6.72 9.76
CA LEU A 43 2.43 6.44 9.19
C LEU A 43 2.39 5.00 8.68
N VAL A 44 3.50 4.54 8.08
CA VAL A 44 3.67 3.16 7.60
C VAL A 44 3.47 2.16 8.72
N VAL A 45 4.07 2.40 9.89
CA VAL A 45 3.90 1.54 11.08
C VAL A 45 2.43 1.49 11.50
N ASN A 46 1.74 2.63 11.56
CA ASN A 46 0.33 2.71 11.96
C ASN A 46 -0.62 2.04 10.96
N ILE A 47 -0.34 2.12 9.66
CA ILE A 47 -1.15 1.47 8.62
C ILE A 47 -0.88 -0.05 8.61
N ARG A 48 0.39 -0.47 8.68
CA ARG A 48 0.77 -1.89 8.69
C ARG A 48 0.19 -2.62 9.90
N ASP A 49 0.18 -2.00 11.08
CA ASP A 49 -0.43 -2.57 12.29
C ASP A 49 -1.94 -2.81 12.15
N LYS A 50 -2.63 -2.06 11.29
CA LYS A 50 -4.08 -2.17 11.09
C LYS A 50 -4.49 -3.23 10.07
N VAL A 51 -3.53 -3.87 9.38
CA VAL A 51 -3.78 -4.94 8.37
C VAL A 51 -4.85 -4.51 7.34
N LEU A 52 -4.79 -3.26 6.91
CA LEU A 52 -5.76 -2.72 5.94
C LEU A 52 -5.41 -3.25 4.55
N ARG A 53 -6.33 -4.01 3.95
CA ARG A 53 -6.11 -4.68 2.65
C ARG A 53 -6.74 -3.95 1.47
N ASP A 54 -7.68 -3.05 1.71
CA ASP A 54 -8.32 -2.26 0.67
C ASP A 54 -7.81 -0.82 0.62
N LEU A 55 -7.59 -0.31 -0.58
CA LEU A 55 -7.07 1.04 -0.81
C LEU A 55 -7.93 2.14 -0.20
N VAL A 56 -9.25 1.94 -0.14
CA VAL A 56 -10.18 2.92 0.42
C VAL A 56 -9.97 3.08 1.92
N SER A 57 -9.81 1.97 2.65
CA SER A 57 -9.50 2.00 4.08
C SER A 57 -8.12 2.55 4.34
N VAL A 58 -7.12 2.23 3.50
CA VAL A 58 -5.78 2.84 3.59
C VAL A 58 -5.88 4.35 3.44
N GLY A 59 -6.55 4.87 2.40
CA GLY A 59 -6.75 6.30 2.19
C GLY A 59 -7.46 6.98 3.38
N LYS A 60 -8.53 6.39 3.89
CA LYS A 60 -9.22 6.91 5.09
C LYS A 60 -8.33 6.94 6.33
N ALA A 61 -7.51 5.90 6.54
CA ALA A 61 -6.61 5.84 7.68
C ALA A 61 -5.51 6.91 7.60
N VAL A 62 -5.01 7.17 6.39
CA VAL A 62 -4.06 8.25 6.10
C VAL A 62 -4.70 9.61 6.39
N ASP A 63 -5.89 9.87 5.85
CA ASP A 63 -6.59 11.15 6.05
C ASP A 63 -6.80 11.43 7.54
N LEU A 64 -7.26 10.44 8.30
CA LEU A 64 -7.44 10.56 9.75
C LEU A 64 -6.13 10.83 10.49
N TYR A 65 -5.04 10.16 10.09
CA TYR A 65 -3.73 10.36 10.69
C TYR A 65 -3.17 11.76 10.43
N LEU A 66 -3.29 12.23 9.18
CA LEU A 66 -2.86 13.56 8.77
C LEU A 66 -3.68 14.66 9.44
N LEU A 67 -5.00 14.47 9.53
CA LEU A 67 -5.90 15.40 10.22
C LEU A 67 -5.58 15.48 11.72
N ALA A 68 -5.31 14.35 12.38
CA ALA A 68 -4.88 14.33 13.79
C ALA A 68 -3.55 15.05 14.01
N ARG A 69 -2.64 15.02 13.03
CA ARG A 69 -1.33 15.68 13.08
C ARG A 69 -1.29 17.08 12.46
N LYS A 70 -2.43 17.62 11.98
CA LYS A 70 -2.52 18.91 11.25
C LYS A 70 -1.54 19.02 10.07
N ARG A 71 -1.33 17.92 9.33
CA ARG A 71 -0.51 17.89 8.10
C ARG A 71 -1.41 17.75 6.89
N ASN A 72 -1.07 18.36 5.75
CA ASN A 72 -1.77 18.09 4.49
C ASN A 72 -1.04 17.01 3.68
N PRO A 73 -1.79 16.13 2.98
CA PRO A 73 -1.20 15.10 2.13
C PRO A 73 -0.45 15.66 0.91
N CYS A 74 -0.76 16.89 0.48
CA CYS A 74 -0.13 17.55 -0.67
C CYS A 74 1.11 18.38 -0.31
N ASP A 75 1.43 18.54 0.97
CA ASP A 75 2.53 19.40 1.44
C ASP A 75 3.86 18.63 1.61
N GLN A 76 3.89 17.32 1.32
CA GLN A 76 5.09 16.50 1.44
C GLN A 76 5.60 16.04 0.07
N PRO A 77 6.91 16.18 -0.21
CA PRO A 77 7.49 15.68 -1.45
C PRO A 77 7.41 14.15 -1.49
N LEU A 78 7.03 13.62 -2.66
CA LEU A 78 7.10 12.20 -3.03
C LEU A 78 8.53 11.66 -2.87
#